data_AF-A0A7F5R3D0-F1
#
_entry.id   AF-A0A7F5R3D0-F1
#
_cell.length_a   1.000
_cell.length_b   1.000
_cell.length_c   1.000
_cell.angle_alpha   90.00
_cell.angle_beta   90.00
_cell.angle_gamma   90.00
#
_symmetry.space_group_name_H-M   'P 1'
#
loop_
_entity.id
_entity.type
_entity.pdbx_description
1 polymer ?
#
loop_
_entity_poly.entity_id
_entity_poly.type
_entity_poly.pdbx_seq_one_letter_code
_entity_poly.pdbx_strand_id
1 'polypeptide(L)'
;MEQNEMSAVNQNLLKNQHELLKLAELAGIQANPVIFWISIQLLNMMVEPEAIYKLLKLIIRKNKKSVRNRMHSDSSTETKTLQDWQY
;
A
#
# COMPACT_ATOMS: atom_id res chain seq x y z
N MET A 1 23.58 26.53 -9.69
CA MET A 1 22.58 26.44 -10.78
C MET A 1 21.85 25.10 -10.82
N GLU A 2 22.09 24.15 -9.91
CA GLU A 2 21.48 22.80 -9.96
C GLU A 2 20.09 22.71 -9.28
N GLN A 3 19.75 23.65 -8.38
CA GLN A 3 18.49 23.61 -7.65
C GLN A 3 17.25 23.84 -8.54
N ASN A 4 17.42 24.42 -9.74
CA ASN A 4 16.31 24.70 -10.65
C ASN A 4 15.94 23.49 -11.54
N GLU A 5 16.85 22.52 -11.70
CA GLU A 5 16.60 21.34 -12.53
C GLU A 5 15.86 20.24 -11.76
N MET A 6 16.21 20.03 -10.49
CA MET A 6 15.51 19.07 -9.62
C MET A 6 14.02 19.42 -9.42
N SER A 7 13.67 20.70 -9.34
CA SER A 7 12.25 21.10 -9.22
C SER A 7 11.46 20.83 -10.51
N ALA A 8 12.08 21.03 -11.68
CA ALA A 8 11.47 20.79 -12.98
C ALA A 8 11.22 19.29 -13.25
N VAL A 9 12.19 18.43 -12.90
CA VAL A 9 12.06 16.97 -13.04
C VAL A 9 10.87 16.46 -12.24
N ASN A 10 10.67 16.96 -11.02
CA ASN A 10 9.59 16.51 -10.14
C ASN A 10 8.20 16.92 -10.67
N GLN A 11 8.06 18.13 -11.21
CA GLN A 11 6.80 18.54 -11.86
C GLN A 11 6.46 17.70 -13.10
N ASN A 12 7.47 17.20 -13.81
CA ASN A 12 7.25 16.34 -14.98
C ASN A 12 6.74 14.95 -14.60
N LEU A 13 7.08 14.45 -13.40
CA LEU A 13 6.61 13.15 -12.93
C LEU A 13 5.08 13.10 -12.76
N LEU A 14 4.48 14.17 -12.23
CA LEU A 14 3.02 14.27 -12.08
C LEU A 14 2.29 14.39 -13.42
N LYS A 15 2.86 15.11 -14.38
CA LYS A 15 2.24 15.35 -15.69
C LYS A 15 2.25 14.10 -16.57
N ASN A 16 3.27 13.26 -16.43
CA ASN A 16 3.52 12.11 -17.30
C ASN A 16 3.17 10.77 -16.63
N GLN A 17 2.29 10.74 -15.63
CA GLN A 17 2.00 9.54 -14.84
C GLN A 17 1.51 8.37 -15.70
N HIS A 18 0.69 8.66 -16.71
CA HIS A 18 0.13 7.66 -17.61
C HIS A 18 1.20 7.06 -18.53
N GLU A 19 2.06 7.92 -19.08
CA GLU A 19 3.18 7.53 -19.92
C GLU A 19 4.19 6.70 -19.13
N LEU A 20 4.49 7.12 -17.89
CA LEU A 20 5.40 6.39 -17.00
C LEU A 20 4.83 5.02 -16.61
N LEU A 21 3.52 4.90 -16.41
CA LEU A 21 2.88 3.61 -16.16
C LEU A 21 2.97 2.70 -17.39
N LYS A 22 2.67 3.21 -18.59
CA LYS A 22 2.83 2.47 -19.84
C LYS A 22 4.28 2.04 -20.08
N LEU A 23 5.25 2.89 -19.75
CA LEU A 23 6.66 2.54 -19.83
C LEU A 23 7.01 1.39 -18.87
N ALA A 24 6.46 1.39 -17.65
CA ALA A 24 6.62 0.29 -16.72
C ALA A 24 6.03 -1.01 -17.28
N GLU A 25 4.84 -0.95 -17.88
CA GLU A 25 4.20 -2.10 -18.55
C GLU A 25 5.05 -2.64 -19.71
N LEU A 26 5.57 -1.76 -20.57
CA LEU A 26 6.46 -2.13 -21.67
C LEU A 26 7.77 -2.75 -21.17
N ALA A 27 8.26 -2.33 -20.01
CA ALA A 27 9.42 -2.91 -19.33
C ALA A 27 9.10 -4.25 -18.63
N GLY A 28 7.87 -4.75 -18.72
CA GLY A 28 7.43 -5.98 -18.06
C GLY A 28 7.16 -5.83 -16.56
N ILE A 29 7.10 -4.59 -16.05
CA ILE A 29 6.80 -4.30 -14.65
C ILE A 29 5.29 -4.25 -14.48
N GLN A 30 4.75 -5.28 -13.82
CA GLN A 30 3.35 -5.29 -13.41
C GLN A 30 3.16 -4.44 -12.14
N ALA A 31 3.07 -3.14 -12.32
CA ALA A 31 2.78 -2.20 -11.24
C ALA A 31 1.27 -2.06 -11.05
N ASN A 32 0.80 -2.10 -9.79
CA ASN A 32 -0.55 -1.67 -9.49
C ASN A 32 -0.67 -0.15 -9.77
N PRO A 33 -1.62 0.31 -10.60
CA PRO A 33 -1.72 1.72 -10.98
C PRO A 33 -1.84 2.69 -9.80
N VAL A 34 -2.53 2.28 -8.73
CA VAL A 34 -2.72 3.10 -7.52
C VAL A 34 -1.42 3.21 -6.73
N ILE A 35 -0.71 2.10 -6.54
CA ILE A 35 0.58 2.09 -5.83
C ILE A 35 1.62 2.88 -6.63
N PHE A 36 1.61 2.74 -7.96
CA PHE A 36 2.45 3.52 -8.86
C PHE A 36 2.19 5.01 -8.71
N TRP A 37 0.92 5.42 -8.75
CA TRP A 37 0.50 6.80 -8.57
C TRP A 37 0.97 7.41 -7.26
N ILE A 38 0.75 6.70 -6.14
CA ILE A 38 1.20 7.13 -4.81
C ILE A 38 2.74 7.25 -4.79
N SER A 39 3.45 6.32 -5.40
CA SER A 39 4.92 6.34 -5.44
C SER A 39 5.42 7.58 -6.19
N ILE A 40 4.80 7.93 -7.33
CA ILE A 40 5.13 9.15 -8.08
C ILE A 40 4.85 10.42 -7.27
N GLN A 41 3.74 10.47 -6.52
CA GLN A 41 3.43 11.61 -5.65
C GLN A 41 4.47 11.79 -4.55
N LEU A 42 4.90 10.70 -3.91
CA LEU A 42 5.93 10.74 -2.87
C LEU A 42 7.28 11.21 -3.44
N LEU A 43 7.65 10.74 -4.62
CA LEU A 43 8.86 11.21 -5.32
C LEU A 43 8.79 12.72 -5.60
N ASN A 44 7.64 13.22 -6.04
CA ASN A 44 7.45 14.66 -6.26
C ASN A 44 7.49 15.48 -4.95
N MET A 45 7.20 14.87 -3.80
CA MET A 45 7.38 15.47 -2.47
C MET A 45 8.83 15.38 -1.95
N MET A 46 9.80 15.02 -2.80
CA MET A 46 11.21 14.84 -2.44
C MET A 46 11.44 13.72 -1.41
N VAL A 47 10.52 12.75 -1.33
CA VAL A 47 10.75 11.54 -0.52
C VAL A 47 11.70 10.63 -1.28
N GLU A 48 12.78 10.19 -0.62
CA GLU A 48 13.74 9.31 -1.27
C GLU A 48 13.13 7.97 -1.72
N PRO A 49 13.50 7.47 -2.93
CA PRO A 49 13.03 6.17 -3.43
C PRO A 49 13.30 5.02 -2.45
N GLU A 50 14.44 5.03 -1.76
CA GLU A 50 14.79 3.98 -0.80
C GLU A 50 13.83 3.98 0.40
N ALA A 51 13.44 5.16 0.89
CA ALA A 51 12.48 5.31 1.97
C ALA A 51 11.08 4.80 1.54
N ILE A 52 10.64 5.13 0.32
CA ILE A 52 9.37 4.64 -0.26
C ILE A 52 9.40 3.10 -0.35
N TYR A 53 10.50 2.51 -0.84
CA TYR A 53 10.67 1.06 -0.93
C TYR A 53 10.58 0.39 0.45
N LYS A 54 11.31 0.92 1.45
CA LYS A 54 11.27 0.41 2.83
C LYS A 54 9.85 0.47 3.40
N LEU A 55 9.13 1.56 3.18
CA LEU A 55 7.75 1.73 3.60
C LEU A 55 6.81 0.66 2.99
N LEU A 56 6.83 0.52 1.65
CA LEU A 56 6.00 -0.48 0.95
C LEU A 56 6.30 -1.91 1.41
N LYS A 57 7.58 -2.23 1.60
CA LYS A 57 8.03 -3.54 2.11
C LYS A 57 7.54 -3.82 3.53
N LEU A 58 7.52 -2.80 4.38
CA LEU A 58 7.00 -2.91 5.75
C LEU A 58 5.49 -3.15 5.77
N ILE A 59 4.73 -2.44 4.93
CA ILE A 59 3.27 -2.62 4.81
C ILE A 59 2.93 -4.05 4.38
N ILE A 60 3.61 -4.57 3.36
CA ILE A 60 3.40 -5.96 2.88
C ILE A 60 3.70 -6.97 4.00
N ARG A 61 4.78 -6.76 4.77
CA ARG A 61 5.16 -7.64 5.89
C ARG A 61 4.15 -7.60 7.04
N LYS A 62 3.57 -6.44 7.35
CA LYS A 62 2.52 -6.31 8.39
C LYS A 62 1.23 -7.03 7.99
N ASN A 63 0.79 -6.88 6.74
CA ASN A 63 -0.43 -7.54 6.26
C ASN A 63 -0.34 -9.07 6.34
N LYS A 64 0.85 -9.65 6.06
CA LYS A 64 1.07 -11.10 6.17
C LYS A 64 1.01 -11.64 7.62
N LYS A 65 1.35 -10.82 8.62
CA LYS A 65 1.32 -11.24 10.03
C LYS A 65 -0.09 -11.18 10.65
N SER A 66 -0.96 -10.29 10.17
CA SER A 66 -2.32 -10.13 10.71
C SER A 66 -3.26 -11.29 10.37
N VAL A 67 -3.05 -11.98 9.24
CA VAL A 67 -3.92 -13.09 8.79
C VAL A 67 -3.72 -14.35 9.63
N ARG A 68 -2.53 -14.57 10.23
CA ARG A 68 -2.24 -15.80 10.98
C ARG A 68 -2.94 -15.91 12.35
N ASN A 69 -3.41 -14.79 12.91
CA ASN A 69 -3.96 -14.73 14.27
C ASN A 69 -5.49 -14.90 14.36
N ARG A 70 -6.20 -15.18 13.24
CA ARG A 70 -7.67 -15.34 13.25
C ARG A 70 -8.17 -16.78 13.12
N MET A 71 -7.32 -17.79 13.24
CA MET A 71 -7.71 -19.21 13.13
C MET A 71 -7.68 -19.99 14.46
N HIS A 72 -7.42 -19.33 15.60
CA HIS A 72 -7.46 -19.95 16.93
C HIS A 72 -8.29 -19.11 17.91
N SER A 73 -9.58 -18.93 17.65
CA SER A 73 -10.53 -18.44 18.65
C SER A 73 -11.94 -18.85 18.22
N ASP A 74 -12.16 -20.15 18.04
CA ASP A 74 -13.50 -20.73 17.97
C ASP A 74 -13.47 -22.11 18.62
N SER A 75 -13.37 -22.10 19.94
CA SER A 75 -13.75 -23.25 20.75
C SER A 75 -14.27 -22.77 22.09
N SER A 76 -15.57 -22.97 22.28
CA SER A 76 -16.26 -23.10 23.57
C SER A 76 -16.72 -21.81 24.24
N THR A 77 -17.98 -21.45 24.04
CA THR A 77 -18.95 -21.42 25.16
C THR A 77 -20.35 -21.81 24.68
N GLU A 78 -20.88 -22.81 25.37
CA GLU A 78 -22.20 -23.43 25.23
C GLU A 78 -23.36 -22.43 25.08
N THR A 79 -24.21 -22.69 24.10
CA THR A 79 -25.58 -22.20 24.05
C THR A 79 -26.39 -22.80 25.20
N LYS A 80 -26.49 -22.10 26.33
CA LYS A 80 -27.45 -22.45 27.38
C LYS A 80 -28.77 -21.74 27.10
N THR A 81 -29.61 -22.40 26.29
CA THR A 81 -31.04 -22.09 26.15
C THR A 81 -31.74 -22.45 27.45
N LEU A 82 -32.24 -21.46 28.20
CA LEU A 82 -33.30 -21.65 29.19
C LEU A 82 -34.24 -20.44 29.16
N GLN A 83 -35.28 -20.54 28.34
CA GLN A 83 -36.55 -19.88 28.56
C GLN A 83 -37.18 -20.53 29.79
N ASP A 84 -37.30 -19.81 30.91
CA ASP A 84 -38.28 -20.15 31.94
C ASP A 84 -38.48 -18.98 32.93
N TRP A 85 -39.22 -17.96 32.47
CA TRP A 85 -39.84 -16.97 33.36
C TRP A 85 -41.32 -16.83 32.99
N GLN A 86 -42.08 -17.89 33.27
CA GLN A 86 -43.51 -17.80 33.55
C GLN A 86 -43.81 -18.60 34.81
N TYR A 87 -43.96 -17.91 35.94
CA TYR A 87 -45.14 -17.93 36.82
C TYR A 87 -44.95 -16.92 37.95
#